data_AF-A0A061RWG1-F1
#
_entry.id   AF-A0A061RWG1-F1
#
_cell.length_a   1.000
_cell.length_b   1.000
_cell.length_c   1.000
_cell.angle_alpha   90.00
_cell.angle_beta   90.00
_cell.angle_gamma   90.00
#
_symmetry.space_group_name_H-M   'P 1'
#
loop_
_entity.id
_entity.type
_entity.pdbx_description
1 polymer ?
#
loop_
_entity_poly.entity_id
_entity_poly.type
_entity_poly.pdbx_seq_one_letter_code
_entity_poly.pdbx_strand_id
1 'polypeptide(L)'
;MDFSSFAVYCPLAVWNKNETLSFYLDPSNKTKHAGSSLFKTWFHKGSAIEIQGFDTSLWLKNTVRRNDFVLFKMDIEGAEYKVLEKMIEDGTILLIDHLVVEWHCAHTYKFCGGLSFSQRMKVKRQTSRIIKQSGSVLVSWH
;
A
#
# COMPACT_ATOMS: atom_id res chain seq x y z
N MET A 1 -17.73 5.78 24.15
CA MET A 1 -16.27 5.81 24.01
C MET A 1 -15.95 7.02 23.17
N ASP A 2 -15.30 8.01 23.77
CA ASP A 2 -14.81 9.19 23.06
C ASP A 2 -13.56 8.78 22.27
N PHE A 3 -13.69 8.66 20.96
CA PHE A 3 -12.53 8.56 20.09
C PHE A 3 -12.12 10.00 19.79
N SER A 4 -11.32 10.60 20.67
CA SER A 4 -10.53 11.77 20.30
C SER A 4 -9.72 11.36 19.07
N SER A 5 -10.17 11.78 17.88
CA SER A 5 -9.59 11.37 16.61
C SER A 5 -8.25 12.07 16.45
N PHE A 6 -7.19 11.46 16.98
CA PHE A 6 -5.85 11.91 16.66
C PHE A 6 -5.51 11.37 15.26
N ALA A 7 -5.24 12.28 14.34
CA ALA A 7 -4.70 11.94 13.04
C ALA A 7 -3.22 12.32 13.05
N VAL A 8 -2.33 11.34 12.87
CA VAL A 8 -0.92 11.62 12.58
C VAL A 8 -0.75 11.68 11.09
N TYR A 9 -0.36 12.85 10.61
CA TYR A 9 0.10 13.01 9.24
C TYR A 9 1.57 12.58 9.16
N CYS A 10 1.85 11.64 8.26
CA CYS A 10 3.20 11.17 7.99
C CYS A 10 3.57 11.52 6.54
N PRO A 11 4.53 12.43 6.29
CA PRO A 11 4.94 12.82 4.94
C PRO A 11 5.87 11.78 4.30
N LEU A 12 5.61 10.49 4.51
CA LEU A 12 6.37 9.37 3.98
C LEU A 12 5.47 8.50 3.10
N ALA A 13 6.03 7.95 2.03
CA ALA A 13 5.33 6.94 1.24
C ALA A 13 5.33 5.59 1.95
N VAL A 14 4.15 4.97 2.02
CA VAL A 14 4.01 3.56 2.39
C VAL A 14 4.76 2.71 1.35
N TRP A 15 5.78 1.98 1.78
CA TRP A 15 6.63 1.22 0.89
C TRP A 15 7.15 -0.09 1.53
N ASN A 16 8.00 -0.82 0.80
CA ASN A 16 8.54 -2.11 1.22
C ASN A 16 9.97 -2.05 1.80
N LYS A 17 10.61 -0.88 1.78
CA LYS A 17 11.91 -0.60 2.40
C LYS A 17 12.09 0.89 2.63
N ASN A 18 13.03 1.25 3.51
CA ASN A 18 13.44 2.64 3.69
C ASN A 18 14.33 3.07 2.51
N GLU A 19 13.85 3.97 1.68
CA GLU A 19 14.62 4.52 0.56
C GLU A 19 14.03 5.84 0.02
N THR A 20 14.85 6.60 -0.71
CA THR A 20 14.37 7.73 -1.50
C THR A 20 13.67 7.20 -2.76
N LEU A 21 12.47 7.70 -3.02
CA LEU A 21 11.63 7.32 -4.16
C LEU A 21 11.30 8.52 -5.02
N SER A 22 11.16 8.29 -6.33
CA SER A 22 10.53 9.26 -7.23
C SER A 22 9.01 9.17 -7.11
N PHE A 23 8.36 10.30 -6.86
CA PHE A 23 6.90 10.44 -6.81
C PHE A 23 6.44 11.35 -7.94
N TYR A 24 5.63 10.79 -8.85
CA TYR A 24 5.19 11.42 -10.07
C TYR A 24 3.89 12.16 -9.83
N LEU A 25 3.94 13.48 -9.96
CA LEU A 25 2.78 14.33 -9.72
C LEU A 25 1.80 14.25 -10.89
N ASP A 26 0.51 14.22 -10.57
CA ASP A 26 -0.54 14.42 -11.57
C ASP A 26 -0.47 15.88 -12.08
N PRO A 27 -0.22 16.11 -13.38
CA PRO A 27 -0.16 17.45 -13.95
C PRO A 27 -1.55 18.08 -14.10
N SER A 28 -2.63 17.30 -13.95
CA SER A 28 -3.99 17.66 -14.32
C SER A 28 -4.89 18.11 -13.16
N ASN A 29 -4.45 18.98 -12.25
CA ASN A 29 -5.36 20.02 -11.74
C ASN A 29 -4.72 21.11 -10.87
N LYS A 30 -5.25 22.33 -11.05
CA LYS A 30 -4.92 23.55 -10.29
C LYS A 30 -5.43 23.55 -8.83
N THR A 31 -5.99 22.45 -8.31
CA THR A 31 -6.47 22.43 -6.90
C THR A 31 -6.32 21.13 -6.12
N LYS A 32 -6.12 19.93 -6.68
CA LYS A 32 -5.91 18.69 -5.88
C LYS A 32 -5.11 17.64 -6.67
N HIS A 33 -3.93 17.27 -6.17
CA HIS A 33 -3.03 16.22 -6.72
C HIS A 33 -3.56 14.79 -6.51
N ALA A 34 -4.85 14.57 -6.74
CA ALA A 34 -5.62 13.43 -6.24
C ALA A 34 -5.29 12.06 -6.87
N GLY A 35 -4.37 12.00 -7.85
CA GLY A 35 -3.88 10.75 -8.41
C GLY A 35 -2.37 10.80 -8.67
N SER A 36 -1.55 11.20 -7.71
CA SER A 36 -0.09 11.13 -7.87
C SER A 36 0.41 9.77 -7.38
N SER A 37 1.47 9.22 -8.00
CA SER A 37 1.89 7.84 -7.74
C SER A 37 3.41 7.68 -7.71
N LEU A 38 3.88 6.65 -7.01
CA LEU A 38 5.27 6.17 -7.10
C LEU A 38 5.61 5.57 -8.47
N PHE A 39 4.59 5.22 -9.25
CA PHE A 39 4.79 4.65 -10.58
C PHE A 39 4.45 5.65 -11.67
N LYS A 40 5.37 5.75 -12.64
CA LYS A 40 5.15 6.59 -13.82
C LYS A 40 4.09 5.96 -14.71
N THR A 41 2.98 6.68 -14.89
CA THR A 41 1.89 6.27 -15.77
C THR A 41 1.74 7.21 -16.94
N TRP A 42 0.87 6.85 -17.90
CA TRP A 42 0.49 7.76 -18.98
C TRP A 42 -0.35 8.95 -18.50
N PHE A 43 -0.93 8.86 -17.29
CA PHE A 43 -1.71 9.93 -16.66
C PHE A 43 -0.83 10.84 -15.79
N HIS A 44 0.21 10.31 -15.14
CA HIS A 44 1.16 11.09 -14.32
C HIS A 44 2.36 11.55 -15.16
N LYS A 45 2.10 12.50 -16.08
CA LYS A 45 3.13 13.14 -16.91
C LYS A 45 3.80 14.34 -16.22
N GLY A 46 3.47 14.62 -14.97
CA GLY A 46 4.03 15.76 -14.23
C GLY A 46 5.48 15.53 -13.80
N SER A 47 6.04 16.55 -13.16
CA SER A 47 7.37 16.48 -12.56
C SER A 47 7.43 15.38 -11.50
N ALA A 48 8.57 14.71 -11.41
CA ALA A 48 8.86 13.82 -10.29
C ALA A 48 9.50 14.63 -9.17
N ILE A 49 9.05 14.42 -7.94
CA ILE A 49 9.72 14.88 -6.73
C ILE A 49 10.33 13.69 -5.99
N GLU A 50 11.36 13.94 -5.19
CA GLU A 50 11.90 12.93 -4.30
C GLU A 50 11.15 12.94 -2.97
N ILE A 51 10.71 11.76 -2.53
CA ILE A 51 10.09 11.55 -1.22
C ILE A 51 10.75 10.37 -0.52
N GLN A 52 10.62 10.31 0.80
CA GLN A 52 11.07 9.16 1.57
C GLN A 52 9.97 8.10 1.61
N GLY A 53 10.28 6.89 1.17
CA GLY A 53 9.51 5.69 1.44
C GLY A 53 9.97 5.04 2.74
N PHE A 54 9.05 4.45 3.49
CA PHE A 54 9.39 3.69 4.69
C PHE A 54 8.97 2.22 4.57
N ASP A 55 9.72 1.35 5.26
CA ASP A 55 9.39 -0.07 5.39
C ASP A 55 8.16 -0.23 6.29
N THR A 56 7.00 -0.38 5.64
CA THR A 56 5.71 -0.53 6.32
C THR A 56 5.67 -1.77 7.20
N SER A 57 6.31 -2.86 6.76
CA SER A 57 6.34 -4.12 7.50
C SER A 57 7.16 -3.97 8.78
N LEU A 58 8.35 -3.37 8.69
CA LEU A 58 9.18 -3.07 9.85
C LEU A 58 8.47 -2.12 10.82
N TRP A 59 7.79 -1.09 10.30
CA TRP A 59 7.04 -0.15 11.12
C TRP A 59 5.90 -0.83 11.89
N LEU A 60 5.10 -1.68 11.22
CA LEU A 60 4.05 -2.46 11.88
C LEU A 60 4.62 -3.35 12.98
N LYS A 61 5.70 -4.07 12.69
CA LYS A 61 6.37 -4.95 13.66
C LYS A 61 6.83 -4.22 14.94
N ASN A 62 7.26 -2.96 14.81
CA ASN A 62 7.76 -2.18 15.93
C ASN A 62 6.66 -1.40 16.68
N THR A 63 5.51 -1.19 16.05
CA THR A 63 4.45 -0.29 16.56
C THR A 63 3.24 -1.06 17.07
N VAL A 64 2.89 -2.18 16.43
CA VAL A 64 1.68 -2.95 16.70
C VAL A 64 2.00 -4.18 17.55
N ARG A 65 1.17 -4.42 18.56
CA ARG A 65 1.19 -5.64 19.38
C ARG A 65 0.09 -6.58 18.92
N ARG A 66 0.27 -7.88 19.19
CA ARG A 66 -0.64 -8.93 18.76
C ARG A 66 -2.07 -8.82 19.30
N ASN A 67 -2.27 -8.08 20.40
CA ASN A 67 -3.58 -7.90 21.04
C ASN A 67 -4.26 -6.59 20.62
N ASP A 68 -3.60 -5.77 19.80
CA ASP A 68 -4.21 -4.56 19.25
C ASP A 68 -5.16 -4.94 18.12
N PHE A 69 -6.28 -4.24 18.00
CA PHE A 69 -7.15 -4.37 16.83
C PHE A 69 -6.68 -3.42 15.72
N VAL A 70 -6.34 -3.97 14.55
CA VAL A 70 -5.75 -3.22 13.44
C VAL A 70 -6.63 -3.30 12.19
N LEU A 71 -7.16 -2.14 11.80
CA LEU A 71 -7.72 -1.91 10.47
C LEU A 71 -6.68 -1.22 9.60
N PHE A 72 -6.34 -1.85 8.47
CA PHE A 72 -5.43 -1.28 7.49
C PHE A 72 -6.15 -1.09 6.15
N LYS A 73 -6.43 0.17 5.79
CA LYS A 73 -6.97 0.57 4.49
C LYS A 73 -5.86 1.01 3.55
N MET A 74 -5.82 0.43 2.35
CA MET A 74 -4.75 0.60 1.38
C MET A 74 -5.32 0.91 -0.01
N ASP A 75 -4.84 2.03 -0.55
CA ASP A 75 -5.13 2.58 -1.87
C ASP A 75 -3.96 3.52 -2.14
N ILE A 76 -2.96 2.97 -2.83
CA ILE A 76 -1.63 3.56 -3.03
C ILE A 76 -1.15 3.32 -4.46
N GLU A 77 -2.09 3.37 -5.41
CA GLU A 77 -1.83 3.49 -6.84
C GLU A 77 -0.87 2.43 -7.41
N GLY A 78 -1.03 1.17 -7.00
CA GLY A 78 -0.26 0.03 -7.48
C GLY A 78 0.80 -0.47 -6.50
N ALA A 79 1.16 0.33 -5.50
CA ALA A 79 2.20 -0.05 -4.53
C ALA A 79 1.74 -1.14 -3.56
N GLU A 80 0.44 -1.48 -3.57
CA GLU A 80 -0.17 -2.50 -2.70
C GLU A 80 0.57 -3.82 -2.83
N TYR A 81 0.92 -4.22 -4.07
CA TYR A 81 1.53 -5.51 -4.32
C TYR A 81 2.91 -5.65 -3.68
N LYS A 82 3.76 -4.62 -3.78
CA LYS A 82 5.11 -4.67 -3.19
C LYS A 82 5.06 -4.64 -1.66
N VAL A 83 4.17 -3.83 -1.11
CA VAL A 83 3.99 -3.73 0.35
C VAL A 83 3.43 -5.04 0.90
N LEU A 84 2.37 -5.59 0.31
CA LEU A 84 1.77 -6.84 0.75
C LEU A 84 2.67 -8.06 0.53
N GLU A 85 3.44 -8.11 -0.56
CA GLU A 85 4.46 -9.15 -0.76
C GLU A 85 5.48 -9.16 0.39
N LYS A 86 6.02 -7.98 0.75
CA LYS A 86 6.95 -7.84 1.88
C LYS A 86 6.31 -8.22 3.22
N MET A 87 5.07 -7.79 3.47
CA MET A 87 4.35 -8.12 4.71
C MET A 87 4.04 -9.63 4.83
N ILE A 88 3.83 -10.31 3.70
CA ILE A 88 3.69 -11.78 3.66
C ILE A 88 5.03 -12.45 3.98
N GLU A 89 6.12 -11.99 3.37
CA GLU A 89 7.47 -12.52 3.60
C GLU A 89 7.91 -12.38 5.06
N ASP A 90 7.63 -11.23 5.67
CA ASP A 90 7.98 -10.96 7.07
C ASP A 90 6.96 -11.53 8.08
N GLY A 91 5.80 -11.99 7.62
CA GLY A 91 4.69 -12.45 8.46
C GLY A 91 3.93 -11.35 9.20
N THR A 92 4.24 -10.07 8.97
CA THR A 92 3.57 -8.91 9.61
C THR A 92 2.15 -8.70 9.11
N ILE A 93 1.77 -9.29 7.97
CA ILE A 93 0.38 -9.31 7.51
C ILE A 93 -0.58 -9.97 8.52
N LEU A 94 -0.07 -10.85 9.39
CA LEU A 94 -0.84 -11.49 10.46
C LEU A 94 -1.14 -10.56 11.64
N LEU A 95 -0.58 -9.36 11.66
CA LEU A 95 -0.92 -8.32 12.65
C LEU A 95 -2.18 -7.52 12.25
N ILE A 96 -2.76 -7.82 11.09
CA ILE A 96 -3.91 -7.08 10.55
C ILE A 96 -5.18 -7.89 10.76
N ASP A 97 -6.13 -7.34 11.51
CA ASP A 97 -7.46 -7.93 11.68
C ASP A 97 -8.33 -7.64 10.45
N HIS A 98 -8.31 -6.40 9.97
CA HIS A 98 -9.15 -5.96 8.86
C HIS A 98 -8.30 -5.30 7.77
N LEU A 99 -8.14 -5.97 6.64
CA LEU A 99 -7.43 -5.47 5.47
C LEU A 99 -8.44 -4.99 4.41
N VAL A 100 -8.43 -3.69 4.10
CA VAL A 100 -9.27 -3.08 3.04
C VAL A 100 -8.35 -2.61 1.92
N VAL A 101 -8.45 -3.18 0.72
CA VAL A 101 -7.48 -2.93 -0.36
C VAL A 101 -8.18 -2.61 -1.68
N GLU A 102 -7.77 -1.51 -2.32
CA GLU A 102 -8.07 -1.26 -3.74
C GLU A 102 -6.94 -1.83 -4.59
N TRP A 103 -7.27 -2.79 -5.44
CA TRP A 103 -6.28 -3.46 -6.27
C TRP A 103 -6.08 -2.69 -7.57
N HIS A 104 -5.00 -1.91 -7.64
CA HIS A 104 -4.64 -1.14 -8.82
C HIS A 104 -3.98 -1.96 -9.95
N CYS A 105 -3.80 -1.31 -11.11
CA CYS A 105 -3.07 -1.80 -12.28
C CYS A 105 -3.70 -2.90 -13.14
N ALA A 106 -5.01 -2.87 -13.41
CA ALA A 106 -5.65 -3.86 -14.27
C ALA A 106 -4.98 -4.03 -15.67
N HIS A 107 -4.22 -3.04 -16.18
CA HIS A 107 -3.83 -3.00 -17.60
C HIS A 107 -2.31 -3.07 -17.90
N THR A 108 -1.39 -2.80 -16.97
CA THR A 108 0.03 -2.54 -17.34
C THR A 108 1.05 -2.88 -16.24
N TYR A 109 2.09 -3.66 -16.57
CA TYR A 109 3.14 -4.10 -15.61
C TYR A 109 4.02 -2.96 -15.07
N LYS A 110 4.24 -1.90 -15.86
CA LYS A 110 5.01 -0.71 -15.45
C LYS A 110 4.33 0.07 -14.32
N PHE A 111 3.01 0.01 -14.26
CA PHE A 111 2.19 0.76 -13.31
C PHE A 111 2.17 0.11 -11.93
N CYS A 112 2.66 -1.12 -11.79
CA CYS A 112 2.66 -1.89 -10.55
C CYS A 112 4.07 -2.31 -10.14
N GLY A 113 5.00 -1.35 -10.17
CA GLY A 113 6.38 -1.58 -9.73
C GLY A 113 7.15 -2.64 -10.52
N GLY A 114 6.75 -2.89 -11.77
CA GLY A 114 7.38 -3.85 -12.66
C GLY A 114 6.86 -5.28 -12.53
N LEU A 115 5.83 -5.53 -11.70
CA LEU A 115 5.29 -6.88 -11.52
C LEU A 115 4.41 -7.32 -12.70
N SER A 116 4.69 -8.51 -13.23
CA SER A 116 3.85 -9.16 -14.24
C SER A 116 2.45 -9.48 -13.69
N PHE A 117 1.49 -9.74 -14.58
CA PHE A 117 0.14 -10.12 -14.18
C PHE A 117 0.11 -11.38 -13.29
N SER A 118 0.92 -12.38 -13.61
CA SER A 118 1.01 -13.62 -12.83
C SER A 118 1.58 -13.38 -11.43
N GLN A 119 2.59 -12.53 -11.28
CA GLN A 119 3.14 -12.13 -9.98
C GLN A 119 2.08 -11.40 -9.14
N ARG A 120 1.35 -10.45 -9.73
CA ARG A 120 0.28 -9.72 -9.02
C ARG A 120 -0.86 -10.63 -8.57
N MET A 121 -1.27 -11.56 -9.44
CA MET A 121 -2.27 -12.57 -9.10
C MET A 121 -1.78 -13.51 -8.01
N LYS A 122 -0.49 -13.85 -7.99
CA LYS A 122 0.13 -14.64 -6.91
C LYS A 122 0.01 -13.91 -5.58
N VAL A 123 0.43 -12.64 -5.49
CA VAL A 123 0.35 -11.83 -4.27
C VAL A 123 -1.10 -11.69 -3.80
N LYS A 124 -2.04 -11.36 -4.71
CA LYS A 124 -3.47 -11.25 -4.37
C LYS A 124 -4.05 -12.56 -3.81
N ARG A 125 -3.70 -13.70 -4.43
CA ARG A 125 -4.12 -15.04 -3.96
C ARG A 125 -3.51 -15.40 -2.60
N GLN A 126 -2.22 -15.13 -2.41
CA GLN A 126 -1.54 -15.39 -1.14
C GLN A 126 -2.12 -14.53 -0.01
N THR A 127 -2.32 -13.23 -0.27
CA THR A 127 -2.98 -12.28 0.65
C THR A 127 -4.34 -12.82 1.08
N SER A 128 -5.21 -13.15 0.11
CA SER A 128 -6.55 -13.67 0.41
C SER A 128 -6.51 -14.98 1.20
N ARG A 129 -5.59 -15.89 0.86
CA ARG A 129 -5.45 -17.15 1.57
C ARG A 129 -5.03 -16.93 3.02
N ILE A 130 -4.01 -16.10 3.26
CA ILE A 130 -3.44 -15.86 4.60
C ILE A 130 -4.47 -15.17 5.49
N ILE A 131 -5.08 -14.07 5.02
CA ILE A 131 -6.09 -13.32 5.79
C ILE A 131 -7.30 -14.20 6.16
N LYS A 132 -7.79 -15.02 5.23
CA LYS A 132 -8.89 -15.96 5.53
C LYS A 132 -8.48 -17.03 6.53
N GLN A 133 -7.26 -17.54 6.45
CA GLN A 133 -6.75 -18.58 7.35
C GLN A 133 -6.46 -18.04 8.76
N SER A 134 -6.14 -16.75 8.91
CA SER A 134 -5.95 -16.12 10.23
C SER A 134 -7.25 -15.75 10.94
N GLY A 135 -8.40 -15.88 10.27
CA GLY A 135 -9.68 -15.39 10.79
C GLY A 135 -9.88 -13.88 10.61
N SER A 136 -8.93 -13.21 9.95
CA SER A 136 -8.98 -11.79 9.62
C SER A 136 -9.93 -11.53 8.44
N VAL A 137 -10.37 -10.28 8.28
CA VAL A 137 -11.29 -9.84 7.22
C VAL A 137 -10.51 -9.21 6.07
N LEU A 138 -10.78 -9.65 4.84
CA LEU A 138 -10.31 -8.99 3.61
C LEU A 138 -11.50 -8.36 2.88
N VAL A 139 -11.45 -7.05 2.68
CA VAL A 139 -12.37 -6.31 1.81
C VAL A 139 -11.61 -5.81 0.59
N SER A 140 -12.08 -6.18 -0.60
CA SER A 140 -11.65 -5.51 -1.84
C SER A 140 -12.67 -4.41 -2.15
N TRP A 141 -12.20 -3.18 -2.33
CA TRP A 141 -13.04 -2.05 -2.73
C TRP A 141 -12.63 -1.54 -4.13
N HIS A 142 -13.58 -0.86 -4.77
CA HIS A 142 -13.55 -0.41 -6.16
C HIS A 142 -14.24 0.95 -6.26
#